data_AF-A0AAV4UN88-F1
#
_entry.id   AF-A0AAV4UN88-F1
#
_cell.length_a   1.000
_cell.length_b   1.000
_cell.length_c   1.000
_cell.angle_alpha   90.00
_cell.angle_beta   90.00
_cell.angle_gamma   90.00
#
_symmetry.space_group_name_H-M   'P 1'
#
loop_
_entity.id
_entity.type
_entity.pdbx_description
1 polymer ?
#
loop_
_entity_poly.entity_id
_entity_poly.type
_entity_poly.pdbx_seq_one_letter_code
_entity_poly.pdbx_strand_id
1 'polypeptide(L)'
;MNYLELFAGYVFGGEVLRFFHGGDECLTIPPTWSDAPGQNIVVYEGGAVLNQARSLWRLELIRTKWAGGFINWGYPLRVRHITTGRYLAYNENREVYLVNKNQASVAATAFGLRQTKTYETKKRGVGKVEEKQAIMSEEGKMDDGLEFSRSQEEESRTARVIRKCSFLFNKFIQGLDSLQKQQGEVVQFTSADLEEVIFCLEDLIAYFEQPEDDIGGILNLILETIDKINMISSTGYLVAFTGEESAQLWDAISGYLYQLLAAVIKGNHTNCAQFAQANRLDWLFSRLGSQQAAEGTGMLDVLHCVLIDSPEALNMMKEDHIKVIISLLEKHGRDPKTYFCSLCVGNGVAVRSSQNNICDNLLPSRSLLLQTRLVDHVASMHPNIFVGKVDGSAMFRKWYFEAMVDHCEMKSHLEPHFRVGWANTKGYVPYPAGGLKWGGNGVGDDIYSYGFDGACMWAGGRCNKVRQIDSSPFIQKGDVIGCILDLNVPLMTFTVNGIRVKGAFRNFNTDGMFYPVISFSAKLRFGNLFIAQLC
;
A
#
# COMPACT_ATOMS: atom_id res chain seq x y z
N MET A 1 -50.31 -2.77 -2.96
CA MET A 1 -50.46 -1.34 -2.61
C MET A 1 -49.72 -1.11 -1.32
N ASN A 2 -48.57 -0.43 -1.38
CA ASN A 2 -47.76 -0.15 -0.20
C ASN A 2 -48.46 0.94 0.62
N TYR A 3 -48.59 0.75 1.93
CA TYR A 3 -49.14 1.75 2.88
C TYR A 3 -48.42 3.13 2.82
N LEU A 4 -47.28 3.22 2.11
CA LEU A 4 -46.50 4.43 1.88
C LEU A 4 -47.12 5.42 0.88
N GLU A 5 -47.98 4.98 -0.05
CA GLU A 5 -48.58 5.89 -1.05
C GLU A 5 -49.73 6.75 -0.49
N LEU A 6 -50.31 6.38 0.66
CA LEU A 6 -51.46 7.09 1.26
C LEU A 6 -51.08 8.36 2.05
N PHE A 7 -49.79 8.62 2.28
CA PHE A 7 -49.32 9.74 3.11
C PHE A 7 -48.26 10.62 2.43
N ALA A 8 -48.11 10.50 1.10
CA ALA A 8 -47.21 11.34 0.31
C ALA A 8 -47.63 12.82 0.42
N GLY A 9 -46.90 13.61 1.21
CA GLY A 9 -47.12 15.05 1.38
C GLY A 9 -47.33 15.55 2.81
N TYR A 10 -47.37 14.65 3.81
CA TYR A 10 -47.46 15.03 5.23
C TYR A 10 -46.13 14.87 5.96
N VAL A 11 -45.89 15.73 6.95
CA VAL A 11 -44.71 15.70 7.82
C VAL A 11 -45.04 15.01 9.13
N PHE A 12 -44.20 14.05 9.53
CA PHE A 12 -44.34 13.28 10.75
C PHE A 12 -43.24 13.62 11.77
N GLY A 13 -43.57 13.46 13.05
CA GLY A 13 -42.57 13.54 14.11
C GLY A 13 -41.49 12.47 13.95
N GLY A 14 -40.24 12.86 14.10
CA GLY A 14 -39.06 12.01 13.93
C GLY A 14 -38.47 12.02 12.52
N GLU A 15 -39.14 12.65 11.54
CA GLU A 15 -38.64 12.77 10.17
C GLU A 15 -37.46 13.74 10.05
N VAL A 16 -36.63 13.48 9.04
CA VAL A 16 -35.48 14.30 8.67
C VAL A 16 -35.83 15.11 7.43
N LEU A 17 -35.60 16.42 7.52
CA LEU A 17 -36.05 17.41 6.56
C LEU A 17 -34.95 18.46 6.35
N ARG A 18 -35.04 19.17 5.24
CA ARG A 18 -34.32 20.42 4.97
C ARG A 18 -35.27 21.59 5.06
N PHE A 19 -34.77 22.70 5.62
CA PHE A 19 -35.55 23.93 5.77
C PHE A 19 -35.07 24.93 4.72
N PHE A 20 -35.90 25.22 3.74
CA PHE A 20 -35.63 26.15 2.65
C PHE A 20 -36.21 27.53 2.95
N HIS A 21 -35.52 28.56 2.52
CA HIS A 21 -35.93 29.96 2.54
C HIS A 21 -35.71 30.56 1.15
N GLY A 22 -36.70 31.26 0.61
CA GLY A 22 -36.61 31.90 -0.71
C GLY A 22 -36.52 30.95 -1.93
N GLY A 23 -36.49 29.63 -1.70
CA GLY A 23 -36.40 28.57 -2.72
C GLY A 23 -34.97 28.15 -3.07
N ASP A 24 -33.97 28.95 -2.73
CA ASP A 24 -32.56 28.75 -3.10
C ASP A 24 -31.58 28.70 -1.90
N GLU A 25 -32.00 29.16 -0.72
CA GLU A 25 -31.24 29.09 0.53
C GLU A 25 -31.80 28.00 1.45
N CYS A 26 -30.95 27.33 2.23
CA CYS A 26 -31.39 26.42 3.30
C CYS A 26 -30.74 26.75 4.65
N LEU A 27 -31.44 26.43 5.74
CA LEU A 27 -30.91 26.56 7.10
C LEU A 27 -29.82 25.51 7.33
N THR A 28 -28.62 25.96 7.69
CA THR A 28 -27.44 25.11 7.89
C THR A 28 -26.56 25.64 9.01
N ILE A 29 -25.54 24.87 9.38
CA ILE A 29 -24.39 25.36 10.13
C ILE A 29 -23.19 25.64 9.21
N PRO A 30 -22.27 26.55 9.59
CA PRO A 30 -21.01 26.74 8.88
C PRO A 30 -20.15 25.47 8.83
N PRO A 31 -19.28 25.30 7.82
CA PRO A 31 -18.34 24.17 7.76
C PRO A 31 -17.31 24.19 8.91
N THR A 32 -17.02 25.38 9.46
CA THR A 32 -16.10 25.61 10.58
C THR A 32 -16.81 25.64 11.94
N TRP A 33 -18.05 25.17 12.00
CA TRP A 33 -18.87 25.21 13.21
C TRP A 33 -18.18 24.48 14.38
N SER A 34 -18.20 25.09 15.56
CA SER A 34 -17.68 24.50 16.79
C SER A 34 -18.46 25.01 18.01
N ASP A 35 -18.24 24.38 19.17
CA ASP A 35 -18.79 24.86 20.46
C ASP A 35 -18.09 26.14 20.97
N ALA A 36 -17.08 26.66 20.26
CA ALA A 36 -16.37 27.86 20.66
C ALA A 36 -17.28 29.11 20.58
N PRO A 37 -17.07 30.10 21.48
CA PRO A 37 -17.80 31.37 21.43
C PRO A 37 -17.69 32.03 20.06
N GLY A 38 -18.81 32.39 19.44
CA GLY A 38 -18.87 33.02 18.12
C GLY A 38 -18.85 32.06 16.92
N GLN A 39 -18.60 30.77 17.11
CA GLN A 39 -18.66 29.75 16.03
C GLN A 39 -19.92 28.87 16.11
N ASN A 40 -20.61 28.88 17.25
CA ASN A 40 -21.87 28.18 17.44
C ASN A 40 -23.07 28.99 16.89
N ILE A 41 -23.09 29.17 15.57
CA ILE A 41 -24.12 29.95 14.86
C ILE A 41 -24.87 29.08 13.86
N VAL A 42 -26.07 29.55 13.48
CA VAL A 42 -26.90 28.97 12.43
C VAL A 42 -27.10 30.02 11.34
N VAL A 43 -26.94 29.60 10.08
CA VAL A 43 -26.92 30.49 8.91
C VAL A 43 -27.85 29.99 7.81
N TYR A 44 -28.26 30.88 6.92
CA TYR A 44 -28.85 30.51 5.63
C TYR A 44 -27.78 30.52 4.55
N GLU A 45 -27.70 29.43 3.78
CA GLU A 45 -26.74 29.29 2.70
C GLU A 45 -27.37 28.55 1.52
N GLY A 46 -27.06 29.01 0.32
CA GLY A 46 -27.50 28.40 -0.94
C GLY A 46 -26.41 27.60 -1.64
N GLY A 47 -26.76 26.96 -2.75
CA GLY A 47 -25.80 26.23 -3.60
C GLY A 47 -25.55 24.79 -3.18
N ALA A 48 -24.28 24.37 -3.08
CA ALA A 48 -23.92 22.96 -2.88
C ALA A 48 -24.42 22.38 -1.53
N VAL A 49 -24.63 23.23 -0.52
CA VAL A 49 -25.12 22.84 0.81
C VAL A 49 -26.50 22.17 0.79
N LEU A 50 -27.30 22.46 -0.23
CA LEU A 50 -28.64 21.88 -0.41
C LEU A 50 -28.59 20.35 -0.48
N ASN A 51 -27.47 19.79 -0.94
CA ASN A 51 -27.25 18.34 -1.02
C ASN A 51 -26.29 17.81 0.06
N GLN A 52 -25.91 18.62 1.05
CA GLN A 52 -24.97 18.23 2.10
C GLN A 52 -25.68 17.86 3.41
N ALA A 53 -25.07 16.96 4.19
CA ALA A 53 -25.61 16.48 5.46
C ALA A 53 -25.81 17.58 6.52
N ARG A 54 -25.09 18.70 6.43
CA ARG A 54 -25.20 19.85 7.37
C ARG A 54 -26.49 20.68 7.22
N SER A 55 -27.28 20.43 6.17
CA SER A 55 -28.61 21.03 5.98
C SER A 55 -29.74 20.20 6.61
N LEU A 56 -29.43 19.04 7.22
CA LEU A 56 -30.42 18.07 7.69
C LEU A 56 -30.84 18.29 9.15
N TRP A 57 -32.15 18.45 9.35
CA TRP A 57 -32.78 18.68 10.63
C TRP A 57 -33.85 17.63 10.91
N ARG A 58 -33.99 17.23 12.17
CA ARG A 58 -35.03 16.33 12.65
C ARG A 58 -36.03 17.08 13.50
N LEU A 59 -37.30 16.91 13.22
CA LEU A 59 -38.39 17.45 14.03
C LEU A 59 -38.81 16.41 15.07
N GLU A 60 -38.63 16.70 16.35
CA GLU A 60 -39.00 15.82 17.45
C GLU A 60 -40.17 16.43 18.25
N LEU A 61 -41.33 15.78 18.28
CA LEU A 61 -42.45 16.22 19.13
C LEU A 61 -42.04 16.10 20.61
N ILE A 62 -42.43 17.09 21.44
CA ILE A 62 -42.07 17.09 22.87
C ILE A 62 -42.79 15.97 23.65
N ARG A 63 -43.94 15.52 23.16
CA ARG A 63 -44.70 14.41 23.77
C ARG A 63 -44.02 13.06 23.54
N THR A 64 -44.08 12.19 24.54
CA THR A 64 -43.51 10.83 24.47
C THR A 64 -44.46 9.82 23.82
N LYS A 65 -45.76 9.91 24.08
CA LYS A 65 -46.77 9.09 23.38
C LYS A 65 -47.03 9.67 21.99
N TRP A 66 -47.08 8.80 20.98
CA TRP A 66 -47.32 9.20 19.58
C TRP A 66 -46.31 10.24 19.06
N ALA A 67 -45.04 10.07 19.44
CA ALA A 67 -43.94 10.92 18.97
C ALA A 67 -43.75 10.88 17.44
N GLY A 68 -44.16 9.78 16.79
CA GLY A 68 -44.19 9.62 15.33
C GLY A 68 -45.48 10.07 14.64
N GLY A 69 -46.38 10.75 15.35
CA GLY A 69 -47.62 11.25 14.76
C GLY A 69 -47.42 12.44 13.83
N PHE A 70 -48.49 12.85 13.15
CA PHE A 70 -48.51 14.06 12.31
C PHE A 70 -48.06 15.30 13.08
N ILE A 71 -47.25 16.13 12.43
CA ILE A 71 -46.91 17.46 12.93
C ILE A 71 -48.05 18.41 12.57
N ASN A 72 -48.64 19.01 13.60
CA ASN A 72 -49.74 19.97 13.46
C ASN A 72 -49.26 21.40 13.75
N TRP A 73 -49.95 22.37 13.16
CA TRP A 73 -49.73 23.78 13.45
C TRP A 73 -49.93 24.10 14.94
N GLY A 74 -49.01 24.89 15.51
CA GLY A 74 -49.05 25.34 16.91
C GLY A 74 -48.63 24.30 17.95
N TYR A 75 -48.33 23.05 17.55
CA TYR A 75 -47.85 22.03 18.49
C TYR A 75 -46.37 22.25 18.80
N PRO A 76 -45.96 22.14 20.08
CA PRO A 76 -44.57 22.34 20.46
C PRO A 76 -43.71 21.13 20.03
N LEU A 77 -42.61 21.43 19.34
CA LEU A 77 -41.63 20.49 18.86
C LEU A 77 -40.22 21.01 19.15
N ARG A 78 -39.23 20.13 19.06
CA ARG A 78 -37.82 20.48 19.08
C ARG A 78 -37.21 20.21 17.73
N VAL A 79 -36.31 21.09 17.33
CA VAL A 79 -35.54 20.95 16.09
C VAL A 79 -34.15 20.44 16.47
N ARG A 80 -33.74 19.31 15.91
CA ARG A 80 -32.45 18.69 16.20
C ARG A 80 -31.61 18.61 14.93
N HIS A 81 -30.38 19.09 15.01
CA HIS A 81 -29.43 18.95 13.91
C HIS A 81 -28.87 17.52 13.85
N ILE A 82 -28.86 16.90 12.67
CA ILE A 82 -28.52 15.47 12.57
C ILE A 82 -27.03 15.22 12.81
N THR A 83 -26.13 15.96 12.15
CA THR A 83 -24.69 15.67 12.19
C THR A 83 -24.05 16.07 13.52
N THR A 84 -24.48 17.20 14.12
CA THR A 84 -23.97 17.61 15.45
C THR A 84 -24.73 16.96 16.60
N GLY A 85 -25.98 16.53 16.37
CA GLY A 85 -26.81 15.92 17.42
C GLY A 85 -27.37 16.88 18.46
N ARG A 86 -27.10 18.17 18.31
CA ARG A 86 -27.51 19.28 19.19
C ARG A 86 -28.90 19.79 18.80
N TYR A 87 -29.58 20.43 19.75
CA TYR A 87 -30.90 21.03 19.54
C TYR A 87 -30.75 22.50 19.20
N LEU A 88 -31.60 22.98 18.29
CA LEU A 88 -31.77 24.40 18.06
C LEU A 88 -32.30 25.03 19.35
N ALA A 89 -31.70 26.15 19.77
CA ALA A 89 -32.11 26.91 20.93
C ALA A 89 -32.11 28.40 20.61
N TYR A 90 -32.87 29.11 21.43
CA TYR A 90 -32.97 30.55 21.41
C TYR A 90 -32.48 31.11 22.76
N ASN A 91 -31.63 32.14 22.73
CA ASN A 91 -31.13 32.81 23.94
C ASN A 91 -31.83 34.16 24.18
N GLU A 92 -31.60 34.73 25.36
CA GLU A 92 -32.11 36.06 25.73
C GLU A 92 -31.54 37.19 24.85
N ASN A 93 -30.37 36.97 24.24
CA ASN A 93 -29.71 37.91 23.32
C ASN A 93 -30.31 37.92 21.90
N ARG A 94 -31.42 37.20 21.68
CA ARG A 94 -32.12 37.05 20.40
C ARG A 94 -31.40 36.21 19.33
N GLU A 95 -30.41 35.43 19.71
CA GLU A 95 -29.60 34.62 18.81
C GLU A 95 -30.08 33.16 18.78
N VAL A 96 -29.93 32.55 17.61
CA VAL A 96 -30.20 31.12 17.39
C VAL A 96 -28.88 30.37 17.42
N TYR A 97 -28.78 29.36 18.29
CA TYR A 97 -27.56 28.58 18.50
C TYR A 97 -27.90 27.12 18.79
N LEU A 98 -26.88 26.26 18.81
CA LEU A 98 -27.06 24.83 19.10
C LEU A 98 -26.66 24.47 20.52
N VAL A 99 -27.52 23.72 21.21
CA VAL A 99 -27.28 23.26 22.59
C VAL A 99 -27.23 21.74 22.69
N ASN A 100 -26.38 21.25 23.59
CA ASN A 100 -26.31 19.84 23.91
C ASN A 100 -27.61 19.35 24.59
N LYS A 101 -27.94 18.07 24.44
CA LYS A 101 -29.14 17.45 25.03
C LYS A 101 -29.26 17.72 26.54
N ASN A 102 -28.14 17.77 27.25
CA ASN A 102 -28.09 17.94 28.71
C ASN A 102 -28.44 19.37 29.14
N GLN A 103 -28.26 20.36 28.24
CA GLN A 103 -28.53 21.78 28.46
C GLN A 103 -29.81 22.25 27.74
N ALA A 104 -30.43 21.38 26.93
CA ALA A 104 -31.61 21.65 26.12
C ALA A 104 -32.90 21.67 26.97
N SER A 105 -33.13 22.78 27.70
CA SER A 105 -34.40 22.99 28.41
C SER A 105 -35.56 23.16 27.42
N VAL A 106 -36.78 22.77 27.84
CA VAL A 106 -37.98 22.94 26.99
C VAL A 106 -38.23 24.41 26.68
N ALA A 107 -37.99 25.31 27.64
CA ALA A 107 -38.19 26.74 27.45
C ALA A 107 -37.32 27.34 26.33
N ALA A 108 -36.07 26.89 26.21
CA ALA A 108 -35.13 27.42 25.22
C ALA A 108 -35.20 26.72 23.85
N THR A 109 -35.77 25.51 23.78
CA THR A 109 -35.71 24.65 22.58
C THR A 109 -37.07 24.29 21.98
N ALA A 110 -38.17 24.74 22.57
CA ALA A 110 -39.52 24.51 22.05
C ALA A 110 -39.85 25.52 20.93
N PHE A 111 -40.10 24.98 19.73
CA PHE A 111 -40.58 25.72 18.57
C PHE A 111 -41.99 25.24 18.21
N GLY A 112 -42.74 26.06 17.49
CA GLY A 112 -44.05 25.70 16.95
C GLY A 112 -44.18 26.23 15.54
N LEU A 113 -44.69 25.39 14.63
CA LEU A 113 -44.96 25.81 13.26
C LEU A 113 -46.25 26.63 13.22
N ARG A 114 -46.27 27.70 12.42
CA ARG A 114 -47.46 28.55 12.21
C ARG A 114 -47.73 28.68 10.72
N GLN A 115 -49.01 28.62 10.34
CA GLN A 115 -49.43 28.72 8.93
C GLN A 115 -49.30 30.15 8.38
N THR A 116 -49.60 31.14 9.21
CA THR A 116 -49.56 32.56 8.85
C THR A 116 -49.01 33.38 10.00
N LYS A 117 -48.33 34.47 9.66
CA LYS A 117 -47.89 35.46 10.63
C LYS A 117 -49.06 36.40 10.96
N THR A 118 -49.42 36.56 12.23
CA THR A 118 -50.46 37.51 12.70
C THR A 118 -49.77 38.65 13.45
N TYR A 119 -49.87 39.90 12.98
CA TYR A 119 -49.23 41.08 13.61
C TYR A 119 -50.19 42.28 13.77
N GLU A 120 -49.97 43.07 14.83
CA GLU A 120 -50.19 44.53 14.83
C GLU A 120 -48.91 45.21 14.29
N THR A 121 -49.07 46.16 13.36
CA THR A 121 -48.01 46.67 12.46
C THR A 121 -47.28 47.94 12.92
N LYS A 122 -45.92 48.01 12.80
CA LYS A 122 -45.16 49.23 12.37
C LYS A 122 -43.85 48.89 11.59
N LYS A 123 -43.77 49.27 10.31
CA LYS A 123 -42.64 48.99 9.39
C LYS A 123 -41.47 50.00 9.46
N ARG A 124 -40.23 49.55 9.13
CA ARG A 124 -39.18 50.36 8.45
C ARG A 124 -38.03 49.55 7.82
N GLY A 125 -37.66 49.93 6.58
CA GLY A 125 -36.27 50.07 6.07
C GLY A 125 -35.49 48.85 5.56
N VAL A 126 -35.13 48.84 4.27
CA VAL A 126 -34.38 47.78 3.55
C VAL A 126 -32.88 48.11 3.42
N GLY A 127 -32.01 47.09 3.49
CA GLY A 127 -30.57 47.14 3.20
C GLY A 127 -30.04 45.80 2.63
N LYS A 128 -28.89 45.87 1.91
CA LYS A 128 -28.28 44.86 1.00
C LYS A 128 -27.81 43.54 1.67
N VAL A 129 -27.58 42.53 0.82
CA VAL A 129 -27.30 41.11 1.13
C VAL A 129 -25.78 40.82 1.21
N GLU A 130 -25.36 40.27 2.35
CA GLU A 130 -24.22 39.36 2.60
C GLU A 130 -24.75 38.25 3.56
N GLU A 131 -23.98 37.17 3.78
CA GLU A 131 -24.35 35.99 4.58
C GLU A 131 -25.36 36.28 5.71
N LYS A 132 -26.56 35.71 5.60
CA LYS A 132 -27.65 36.01 6.53
C LYS A 132 -27.57 35.07 7.73
N GLN A 133 -27.01 35.56 8.82
CA GLN A 133 -27.14 34.91 10.11
C GLN A 133 -28.63 34.83 10.50
N ALA A 134 -29.08 33.66 10.96
CA ALA A 134 -30.46 33.49 11.41
C ALA A 134 -30.62 34.14 12.80
N ILE A 135 -31.32 35.27 12.86
CA ILE A 135 -31.63 36.01 14.09
C ILE A 135 -33.15 36.05 14.25
N MET A 136 -33.64 35.75 15.46
CA MET A 136 -35.08 35.86 15.73
C MET A 136 -35.45 37.32 15.96
N SER A 137 -36.43 37.80 15.19
CA SER A 137 -36.98 39.15 15.31
C SER A 137 -38.41 39.10 15.84
N GLU A 138 -38.82 40.10 16.63
CA GLU A 138 -40.17 40.20 17.20
C GLU A 138 -41.27 40.26 16.13
N GLU A 139 -40.99 40.95 15.01
CA GLU A 139 -41.94 41.05 13.89
C GLU A 139 -41.52 40.19 12.69
N GLY A 140 -40.25 39.82 12.55
CA GLY A 140 -39.74 39.15 11.33
C GLY A 140 -40.04 39.94 10.04
N LYS A 141 -39.77 39.37 8.87
CA LYS A 141 -40.14 39.96 7.57
C LYS A 141 -41.33 39.24 6.94
N MET A 142 -42.17 39.95 6.17
CA MET A 142 -43.40 39.36 5.61
C MET A 142 -43.15 38.25 4.58
N ASP A 143 -41.94 38.21 4.00
CA ASP A 143 -41.47 37.24 3.02
C ASP A 143 -40.68 36.06 3.63
N ASP A 144 -40.59 35.95 4.95
CA ASP A 144 -39.95 34.82 5.64
C ASP A 144 -40.87 33.58 5.65
N GLY A 145 -41.07 32.97 4.49
CA GLY A 145 -41.61 31.62 4.36
C GLY A 145 -40.53 30.57 4.61
N LEU A 146 -40.91 29.45 5.22
CA LEU A 146 -40.09 28.24 5.32
C LEU A 146 -40.75 27.12 4.51
N GLU A 147 -39.99 26.52 3.61
CA GLU A 147 -40.40 25.35 2.83
C GLU A 147 -39.69 24.10 3.37
N PHE A 148 -40.41 22.99 3.46
CA PHE A 148 -39.88 21.72 3.94
C PHE A 148 -39.66 20.77 2.76
N SER A 149 -38.44 20.25 2.64
CA SER A 149 -38.14 19.13 1.75
C SER A 149 -37.77 17.90 2.56
N ARG A 150 -38.41 16.77 2.28
CA ARG A 150 -38.14 15.50 2.96
C ARG A 150 -36.83 14.91 2.45
N SER A 151 -35.92 14.54 3.36
CA SER A 151 -34.68 13.88 2.95
C SER A 151 -34.94 12.45 2.50
N GLN A 152 -34.06 11.92 1.66
CA GLN A 152 -34.06 10.50 1.35
C GLN A 152 -33.63 9.68 2.58
N GLU A 153 -34.02 8.41 2.63
CA GLU A 153 -33.66 7.53 3.76
C GLU A 153 -32.14 7.31 3.83
N GLU A 154 -31.49 7.22 2.66
CA GLU A 154 -30.04 7.10 2.52
C GLU A 154 -29.32 8.31 3.12
N GLU A 155 -29.65 9.54 2.70
CA GLU A 155 -29.05 10.76 3.26
C GLU A 155 -29.19 10.87 4.79
N SER A 156 -30.36 10.48 5.32
CA SER A 156 -30.58 10.47 6.78
C SER A 156 -29.74 9.39 7.48
N ARG A 157 -29.49 8.25 6.83
CA ARG A 157 -28.63 7.18 7.34
C ARG A 157 -27.18 7.65 7.32
N THR A 158 -26.70 8.19 6.21
CA THR A 158 -25.36 8.79 6.04
C THR A 158 -25.09 9.81 7.16
N ALA A 159 -26.01 10.76 7.36
CA ALA A 159 -25.82 11.82 8.35
C ALA A 159 -25.79 11.30 9.81
N ARG A 160 -26.50 10.19 10.11
CA ARG A 160 -26.40 9.52 11.41
C ARG A 160 -25.06 8.82 11.58
N VAL A 161 -24.56 8.17 10.53
CA VAL A 161 -23.23 7.54 10.51
C VAL A 161 -22.17 8.60 10.78
N ILE A 162 -22.17 9.72 10.03
CA ILE A 162 -21.24 10.86 10.24
C ILE A 162 -21.21 11.28 11.70
N ARG A 163 -22.37 11.46 12.32
CA ARG A 163 -22.43 11.85 13.73
C ARG A 163 -21.79 10.81 14.67
N LYS A 164 -22.09 9.53 14.47
CA LYS A 164 -21.53 8.45 15.30
C LYS A 164 -20.01 8.43 15.18
N CYS A 165 -19.49 8.56 13.95
CA CYS A 165 -18.05 8.68 13.68
C CYS A 165 -17.45 9.89 14.39
N SER A 166 -17.98 11.08 14.12
CA SER A 166 -17.43 12.32 14.68
C SER A 166 -17.42 12.28 16.19
N PHE A 167 -18.44 11.70 16.83
CA PHE A 167 -18.46 11.55 18.28
C PHE A 167 -17.36 10.61 18.79
N LEU A 168 -17.23 9.41 18.21
CA LEU A 168 -16.24 8.42 18.62
C LEU A 168 -14.81 8.89 18.37
N PHE A 169 -14.52 9.41 17.17
CA PHE A 169 -13.22 9.96 16.83
C PHE A 169 -12.83 11.14 17.72
N ASN A 170 -13.74 12.09 17.99
CA ASN A 170 -13.41 13.19 18.89
C ASN A 170 -13.18 12.72 20.34
N LYS A 171 -13.97 11.76 20.85
CA LYS A 171 -13.73 11.14 22.17
C LYS A 171 -12.34 10.49 22.21
N PHE A 172 -12.00 9.77 21.14
CA PHE A 172 -10.73 9.09 21.01
C PHE A 172 -9.56 10.07 20.94
N ILE A 173 -9.62 11.07 20.05
CA ILE A 173 -8.64 12.15 19.91
C ILE A 173 -8.41 12.88 21.23
N GLN A 174 -9.48 13.19 21.99
CA GLN A 174 -9.35 13.82 23.30
C GLN A 174 -8.62 12.93 24.31
N GLY A 175 -8.92 11.62 24.32
CA GLY A 175 -8.19 10.68 25.15
C GLY A 175 -6.70 10.57 24.75
N LEU A 176 -6.39 10.60 23.45
CA LEU A 176 -5.00 10.66 22.95
C LEU A 176 -4.29 11.95 23.40
N ASP A 177 -4.95 13.09 23.34
CA ASP A 177 -4.39 14.38 23.78
C ASP A 177 -4.10 14.40 25.29
N SER A 178 -4.98 13.79 26.10
CA SER A 178 -4.77 13.63 27.53
C SER A 178 -3.55 12.75 27.83
N LEU A 179 -3.34 11.67 27.06
CA LEU A 179 -2.16 10.81 27.18
C LEU A 179 -0.87 11.56 26.84
N GLN A 180 -0.88 12.40 25.80
CA GLN A 180 0.30 13.15 25.37
C GLN A 180 0.73 14.22 26.39
N LYS A 181 -0.22 14.89 27.06
CA LYS A 181 0.07 16.06 27.90
C LYS A 181 0.51 15.75 29.33
N GLN A 182 0.52 14.48 29.76
CA GLN A 182 0.89 14.05 31.13
C GLN A 182 0.27 14.91 32.26
N GLN A 183 -0.94 15.45 32.08
CA GLN A 183 -1.63 16.26 33.08
C GLN A 183 -3.02 15.69 33.38
N GLY A 184 -3.24 15.29 34.65
CA GLY A 184 -4.54 14.86 35.18
C GLY A 184 -4.75 13.33 35.16
N GLU A 185 -5.85 12.87 35.79
CA GLU A 185 -6.30 11.47 35.77
C GLU A 185 -6.20 10.93 34.34
N VAL A 186 -5.30 9.98 34.13
CA VAL A 186 -5.10 9.34 32.83
C VAL A 186 -6.43 8.69 32.45
N VAL A 187 -7.06 9.17 31.37
CA VAL A 187 -8.19 8.48 30.75
C VAL A 187 -7.63 7.14 30.25
N GLN A 188 -7.76 6.10 31.07
CA GLN A 188 -7.41 4.74 30.67
C GLN A 188 -8.47 4.27 29.68
N PHE A 189 -8.08 4.07 28.43
CA PHE A 189 -8.90 3.34 27.49
C PHE A 189 -9.03 1.91 27.99
N THR A 190 -10.26 1.46 28.22
CA THR A 190 -10.50 0.04 28.50
C THR A 190 -10.43 -0.76 27.20
N SER A 191 -10.19 -2.07 27.29
CA SER A 191 -10.26 -2.95 26.11
C SER A 191 -11.61 -2.85 25.40
N ALA A 192 -12.70 -2.69 26.16
CA ALA A 192 -14.04 -2.47 25.64
C ALA A 192 -14.19 -1.16 24.84
N ASP A 193 -13.53 -0.07 25.24
CA ASP A 193 -13.52 1.18 24.47
C ASP A 193 -12.80 0.99 23.12
N LEU A 194 -11.70 0.23 23.09
CA LEU A 194 -10.94 -0.06 21.86
C LEU A 194 -11.72 -0.99 20.93
N GLU A 195 -12.39 -2.01 21.47
CA GLU A 195 -13.28 -2.90 20.71
C GLU A 195 -14.45 -2.12 20.09
N GLU A 196 -15.08 -1.18 20.83
CA GLU A 196 -16.14 -0.33 20.28
C GLU A 196 -15.65 0.51 19.09
N VAL A 197 -14.41 1.01 19.15
CA VAL A 197 -13.78 1.72 18.04
C VAL A 197 -13.57 0.80 16.84
N ILE A 198 -13.06 -0.42 17.05
CA ILE A 198 -12.86 -1.41 15.97
C ILE A 198 -14.18 -1.74 15.28
N PHE A 199 -15.23 -2.10 16.02
CA PHE A 199 -16.54 -2.39 15.43
C PHE A 199 -17.09 -1.20 14.65
N CYS A 200 -16.86 0.03 15.14
CA CYS A 200 -17.26 1.21 14.39
C CYS A 200 -16.45 1.38 13.10
N LEU A 201 -15.15 1.10 13.10
CA LEU A 201 -14.32 1.18 11.89
C LEU A 201 -14.76 0.14 10.85
N GLU A 202 -15.07 -1.09 11.26
CA GLU A 202 -15.58 -2.14 10.36
C GLU A 202 -16.93 -1.75 9.72
N ASP A 203 -17.88 -1.26 10.53
CA ASP A 203 -19.16 -0.75 10.04
C ASP A 203 -18.97 0.37 9.00
N LEU A 204 -17.97 1.23 9.21
CA LEU A 204 -17.66 2.33 8.30
C LEU A 204 -17.00 1.88 7.02
N ILE A 205 -16.05 0.96 7.10
CA ILE A 205 -15.41 0.40 5.91
C ILE A 205 -16.48 -0.24 5.02
N ALA A 206 -17.37 -1.05 5.60
CA ALA A 206 -18.47 -1.68 4.87
C ALA A 206 -19.47 -0.65 4.29
N TYR A 207 -19.65 0.48 4.96
CA TYR A 207 -20.48 1.58 4.48
C TYR A 207 -19.86 2.27 3.25
N PHE A 208 -18.59 2.66 3.34
CA PHE A 208 -17.87 3.40 2.29
C PHE A 208 -17.39 2.53 1.13
N GLU A 209 -17.48 1.21 1.23
CA GLU A 209 -17.30 0.32 0.09
C GLU A 209 -18.41 0.52 -0.98
N GLN A 210 -19.50 1.21 -0.63
CA GLN A 210 -20.59 1.58 -1.54
C GLN A 210 -20.33 2.95 -2.22
N PRO A 211 -20.55 3.08 -3.55
CA PRO A 211 -19.92 4.11 -4.38
C PRO A 211 -20.53 5.53 -4.38
N GLU A 212 -21.43 5.93 -3.47
CA GLU A 212 -22.33 7.07 -3.77
C GLU A 212 -22.31 8.29 -2.84
N ASP A 213 -21.59 8.31 -1.71
CA ASP A 213 -21.69 9.44 -0.76
C ASP A 213 -20.43 10.30 -0.64
N ASP A 214 -20.56 11.59 -1.01
CA ASP A 214 -19.54 12.62 -0.79
C ASP A 214 -19.55 13.10 0.68
N ILE A 215 -18.57 12.65 1.47
CA ILE A 215 -18.40 13.06 2.87
C ILE A 215 -17.03 13.71 3.09
N GLY A 216 -16.84 14.92 2.56
CA GLY A 216 -15.59 15.68 2.69
C GLY A 216 -15.17 16.03 4.14
N GLY A 217 -16.09 15.97 5.12
CA GLY A 217 -15.78 16.31 6.51
C GLY A 217 -15.07 15.21 7.31
N ILE A 218 -15.24 13.94 6.93
CA ILE A 218 -14.69 12.79 7.67
C ILE A 218 -13.20 12.59 7.37
N LEU A 219 -12.76 12.90 6.15
CA LEU A 219 -11.38 12.69 5.72
C LEU A 219 -10.35 13.37 6.63
N ASN A 220 -10.57 14.65 6.96
CA ASN A 220 -9.65 15.39 7.84
C ASN A 220 -9.59 14.81 9.25
N LEU A 221 -10.73 14.32 9.78
CA LEU A 221 -10.79 13.71 11.10
C LEU A 221 -10.06 12.37 11.15
N ILE A 222 -10.17 11.56 10.09
CA ILE A 222 -9.39 10.31 9.94
C ILE A 222 -7.90 10.63 9.90
N LEU A 223 -7.48 11.59 9.07
CA LEU A 223 -6.07 11.97 8.94
C LEU A 223 -5.49 12.48 10.26
N GLU A 224 -6.22 13.35 10.99
CA GLU A 224 -5.80 13.82 12.31
C GLU A 224 -5.68 12.65 13.31
N THR A 225 -6.61 11.71 13.29
CA THR A 225 -6.58 10.53 14.16
C THR A 225 -5.35 9.67 13.87
N ILE A 226 -5.06 9.39 12.60
CA ILE A 226 -3.88 8.63 12.16
C ILE A 226 -2.60 9.33 12.64
N ASP A 227 -2.51 10.65 12.53
CA ASP A 227 -1.34 11.40 12.98
C ASP A 227 -1.11 11.32 14.49
N LYS A 228 -2.17 11.45 15.29
CA LYS A 228 -2.05 11.33 16.75
C LYS A 228 -1.66 9.92 17.20
N ILE A 229 -2.27 8.88 16.61
CA ILE A 229 -1.90 7.48 16.90
C ILE A 229 -0.42 7.23 16.59
N ASN A 230 0.05 7.69 15.42
CA ASN A 230 1.42 7.48 15.01
C ASN A 230 2.43 8.22 15.90
N MET A 231 2.10 9.42 16.34
CA MET A 231 2.92 10.18 17.28
C MET A 231 3.08 9.42 18.61
N ILE A 232 2.00 8.85 19.14
CA ILE A 232 2.01 8.07 20.39
C ILE A 232 2.76 6.74 20.21
N SER A 233 2.62 6.11 19.04
CA SER A 233 3.34 4.87 18.69
C SER A 233 4.85 5.10 18.62
N SER A 234 5.27 6.19 17.96
CA SER A 234 6.69 6.54 17.79
C SER A 234 7.42 6.87 19.10
N THR A 235 6.67 7.29 20.11
CA THR A 235 7.22 7.70 21.41
C THR A 235 7.29 6.53 22.41
N GLY A 236 6.87 5.32 22.02
CA GLY A 236 7.01 4.10 22.83
C GLY A 236 6.08 4.05 24.05
N TYR A 237 5.14 4.99 24.15
CA TYR A 237 4.24 5.13 25.28
C TYR A 237 3.11 4.09 25.30
N LEU A 238 2.78 3.46 24.16
CA LEU A 238 1.64 2.54 24.03
C LEU A 238 1.64 1.39 25.05
N VAL A 239 2.76 0.68 25.20
CA VAL A 239 2.86 -0.47 26.10
C VAL A 239 2.76 -0.05 27.57
N ALA A 240 3.30 1.13 27.91
CA ALA A 240 3.27 1.66 29.26
C ALA A 240 1.87 2.12 29.71
N PHE A 241 1.00 2.54 28.79
CA PHE A 241 -0.32 3.09 29.11
C PHE A 241 -1.48 2.11 28.94
N THR A 242 -1.34 1.06 28.12
CA THR A 242 -2.49 0.28 27.65
C THR A 242 -2.40 -1.21 27.98
N GLY A 243 -1.22 -1.71 28.39
CA GLY A 243 -0.99 -3.13 28.64
C GLY A 243 -0.77 -3.95 27.35
N GLU A 244 -0.28 -5.18 27.48
CA GLU A 244 0.11 -6.02 26.33
C GLU A 244 -1.09 -6.42 25.44
N GLU A 245 -2.27 -6.71 26.02
CA GLU A 245 -3.47 -7.06 25.25
C GLU A 245 -3.99 -5.90 24.39
N SER A 246 -3.94 -4.68 24.92
CA SER A 246 -4.40 -3.50 24.20
C SER A 246 -3.47 -3.13 23.04
N ALA A 247 -2.18 -3.46 23.12
CA ALA A 247 -1.21 -3.16 22.05
C ALA A 247 -1.61 -3.80 20.71
N GLN A 248 -2.14 -5.03 20.75
CA GLN A 248 -2.65 -5.70 19.54
C GLN A 248 -3.89 -5.01 18.96
N LEU A 249 -4.78 -4.52 19.83
CA LEU A 249 -5.95 -3.74 19.41
C LEU A 249 -5.54 -2.40 18.80
N TRP A 250 -4.48 -1.76 19.30
CA TRP A 250 -3.93 -0.53 18.72
C TRP A 250 -3.38 -0.73 17.30
N ASP A 251 -2.62 -1.81 17.08
CA ASP A 251 -2.12 -2.15 15.75
C ASP A 251 -3.28 -2.46 14.78
N ALA A 252 -4.31 -3.16 15.25
CA ALA A 252 -5.52 -3.42 14.48
C ALA A 252 -6.26 -2.12 14.11
N ILE A 253 -6.48 -1.22 15.07
CA ILE A 253 -7.10 0.10 14.84
C ILE A 253 -6.32 0.89 13.79
N SER A 254 -4.98 0.93 13.88
CA SER A 254 -4.12 1.59 12.89
C SER A 254 -4.35 1.02 11.49
N GLY A 255 -4.38 -0.31 11.34
CA GLY A 255 -4.68 -0.99 10.08
C GLY A 255 -6.07 -0.64 9.52
N TYR A 256 -7.11 -0.70 10.34
CA TYR A 256 -8.49 -0.36 9.94
C TYR A 256 -8.64 1.11 9.56
N LEU A 257 -7.90 2.04 10.18
CA LEU A 257 -7.92 3.45 9.79
C LEU A 257 -7.36 3.67 8.38
N TYR A 258 -6.31 2.96 8.00
CA TYR A 258 -5.79 3.02 6.63
C TYR A 258 -6.75 2.39 5.60
N GLN A 259 -7.42 1.29 5.97
CA GLN A 259 -8.46 0.69 5.11
C GLN A 259 -9.67 1.61 4.95
N LEU A 260 -10.12 2.24 6.04
CA LEU A 260 -11.19 3.24 6.00
C LEU A 260 -10.78 4.45 5.14
N LEU A 261 -9.54 4.91 5.28
CA LEU A 261 -9.02 5.99 4.44
C LEU A 261 -9.06 5.60 2.95
N ALA A 262 -8.63 4.38 2.61
CA ALA A 262 -8.70 3.87 1.24
C ALA A 262 -10.15 3.82 0.73
N ALA A 263 -11.10 3.34 1.55
CA ALA A 263 -12.51 3.28 1.18
C ALA A 263 -13.12 4.68 0.94
N VAL A 264 -12.77 5.68 1.76
CA VAL A 264 -13.30 7.05 1.66
C VAL A 264 -12.79 7.81 0.42
N ILE A 265 -11.57 7.51 -0.04
CA ILE A 265 -10.98 8.21 -1.19
C ILE A 265 -11.23 7.50 -2.52
N LYS A 266 -11.42 6.17 -2.50
CA LYS A 266 -11.58 5.36 -3.71
C LYS A 266 -12.78 5.83 -4.53
N GLY A 267 -12.55 6.17 -5.79
CA GLY A 267 -13.59 6.66 -6.70
C GLY A 267 -14.06 8.09 -6.42
N ASN A 268 -13.48 8.80 -5.45
CA ASN A 268 -13.79 10.20 -5.14
C ASN A 268 -12.59 11.10 -5.50
N HIS A 269 -12.63 11.65 -6.73
CA HIS A 269 -11.61 12.55 -7.24
C HIS A 269 -11.35 13.76 -6.32
N THR A 270 -12.39 14.35 -5.73
CA THR A 270 -12.26 15.53 -4.84
C THR A 270 -11.47 15.20 -3.58
N ASN A 271 -11.73 14.03 -2.97
CA ASN A 271 -10.97 13.56 -1.81
C ASN A 271 -9.52 13.21 -2.18
N CYS A 272 -9.30 12.55 -3.31
CA CYS A 272 -7.95 12.25 -3.81
C CYS A 272 -7.15 13.52 -4.13
N ALA A 273 -7.78 14.54 -4.71
CA ALA A 273 -7.13 15.80 -5.05
C ALA A 273 -6.61 16.56 -3.81
N GLN A 274 -7.15 16.31 -2.61
CA GLN A 274 -6.59 16.88 -1.37
C GLN A 274 -5.17 16.36 -1.09
N PHE A 275 -4.82 15.17 -1.57
CA PHE A 275 -3.47 14.61 -1.47
C PHE A 275 -2.50 15.15 -2.52
N ALA A 276 -2.97 15.91 -3.51
CA ALA A 276 -2.10 16.59 -4.48
C ALA A 276 -1.32 17.77 -3.85
N GLN A 277 -1.59 18.11 -2.59
CA GLN A 277 -0.76 19.08 -1.86
C GLN A 277 0.57 18.44 -1.47
N ALA A 278 1.69 19.15 -1.70
CA ALA A 278 3.04 18.61 -1.48
C ALA A 278 3.25 18.05 -0.07
N ASN A 279 2.75 18.74 0.96
CA ASN A 279 2.82 18.31 2.36
C ASN A 279 2.05 16.99 2.63
N ARG A 280 0.87 16.81 2.03
CA ARG A 280 0.05 15.59 2.20
C ARG A 280 0.64 14.41 1.44
N LEU A 281 1.22 14.65 0.27
CA LEU A 281 1.91 13.63 -0.51
C LEU A 281 3.22 13.19 0.19
N ASP A 282 4.03 14.15 0.64
CA ASP A 282 5.24 13.89 1.41
C ASP A 282 4.93 13.12 2.71
N TRP A 283 3.84 13.47 3.39
CA TRP A 283 3.32 12.72 4.54
C TRP A 283 3.02 11.27 4.18
N LEU A 284 2.28 11.02 3.10
CA LEU A 284 1.91 9.68 2.64
C LEU A 284 3.17 8.81 2.40
N PHE A 285 4.16 9.36 1.70
CA PHE A 285 5.40 8.64 1.40
C PHE A 285 6.31 8.45 2.62
N SER A 286 6.36 9.41 3.54
CA SER A 286 7.06 9.26 4.82
C SER A 286 6.50 8.09 5.64
N ARG A 287 5.17 7.95 5.67
CA ARG A 287 4.50 6.82 6.33
C ARG A 287 4.78 5.49 5.63
N LEU A 288 4.67 5.44 4.31
CA LEU A 288 5.05 4.27 3.51
C LEU A 288 6.50 3.82 3.75
N GLY A 289 7.43 4.75 3.95
CA GLY A 289 8.83 4.43 4.25
C GLY A 289 9.06 3.82 5.64
N SER A 290 8.11 3.99 6.57
CA SER A 290 8.22 3.49 7.95
C SER A 290 7.86 2.00 8.05
N GLN A 291 8.59 1.23 8.85
CA GLN A 291 8.45 -0.23 8.95
C GLN A 291 7.05 -0.71 9.40
N GLN A 292 6.31 0.12 10.13
CA GLN A 292 4.98 -0.22 10.67
C GLN A 292 3.86 -0.16 9.61
N ALA A 293 4.00 0.65 8.56
CA ALA A 293 2.94 0.83 7.56
C ALA A 293 2.94 -0.24 6.46
N ALA A 294 4.03 -0.99 6.33
CA ALA A 294 4.28 -1.82 5.16
C ALA A 294 3.80 -3.29 5.31
N GLU A 295 3.38 -3.68 6.52
CA GLU A 295 2.67 -4.95 6.76
C GLU A 295 1.14 -4.82 6.56
N GLY A 296 0.59 -3.59 6.63
CA GLY A 296 -0.84 -3.32 6.46
C GLY A 296 -1.26 -3.13 5.00
N THR A 297 -2.25 -3.89 4.54
CA THR A 297 -2.83 -3.79 3.18
C THR A 297 -3.36 -2.39 2.84
N GLY A 298 -3.86 -1.65 3.82
CA GLY A 298 -4.56 -0.38 3.59
C GLY A 298 -3.72 0.77 3.02
N MET A 299 -2.44 0.92 3.39
CA MET A 299 -1.66 2.10 2.98
C MET A 299 -1.27 2.07 1.49
N LEU A 300 -1.01 0.87 0.96
CA LEU A 300 -0.77 0.68 -0.47
C LEU A 300 -2.06 0.88 -1.28
N ASP A 301 -3.21 0.50 -0.72
CA ASP A 301 -4.51 0.76 -1.34
C ASP A 301 -4.82 2.27 -1.38
N VAL A 302 -4.46 3.01 -0.31
CA VAL A 302 -4.53 4.49 -0.29
C VAL A 302 -3.69 5.08 -1.41
N LEU A 303 -2.42 4.66 -1.53
CA LEU A 303 -1.52 5.12 -2.59
C LEU A 303 -2.11 4.82 -3.97
N HIS A 304 -2.60 3.60 -4.17
CA HIS A 304 -3.18 3.18 -5.44
C HIS A 304 -4.38 4.05 -5.84
N CYS A 305 -5.30 4.33 -4.90
CA CYS A 305 -6.46 5.18 -5.17
C CYS A 305 -6.04 6.62 -5.52
N VAL A 306 -5.11 7.21 -4.75
CA VAL A 306 -4.62 8.58 -5.02
C VAL A 306 -3.97 8.68 -6.41
N LEU A 307 -3.17 7.69 -6.80
CA LEU A 307 -2.47 7.70 -8.08
C LEU A 307 -3.39 7.46 -9.29
N ILE A 308 -4.51 6.75 -9.11
CA ILE A 308 -5.48 6.51 -10.19
C ILE A 308 -6.47 7.66 -10.32
N ASP A 309 -7.07 8.07 -9.20
CA ASP A 309 -8.21 8.98 -9.20
C ASP A 309 -7.78 10.46 -9.16
N SER A 310 -6.49 10.79 -8.88
CA SER A 310 -5.96 12.16 -8.94
C SER A 310 -4.73 12.29 -9.86
N PRO A 311 -4.90 12.77 -11.11
CA PRO A 311 -3.76 13.09 -11.99
C PRO A 311 -2.91 14.25 -11.46
N GLU A 312 -3.47 15.13 -10.62
CA GLU A 312 -2.74 16.23 -9.98
C GLU A 312 -1.69 15.70 -8.99
N ALA A 313 -2.02 14.65 -8.23
CA ALA A 313 -1.07 14.01 -7.32
C ALA A 313 0.11 13.39 -8.08
N LEU A 314 -0.15 12.76 -9.25
CA LEU A 314 0.90 12.23 -10.13
C LEU A 314 1.88 13.32 -10.60
N ASN A 315 1.38 14.52 -10.91
CA ASN A 315 2.22 15.65 -11.33
C ASN A 315 3.11 16.20 -10.22
N MET A 316 2.78 15.93 -8.96
CA MET A 316 3.52 16.39 -7.78
C MET A 316 4.58 15.40 -7.27
N MET A 317 4.65 14.22 -7.89
CA MET A 317 5.62 13.16 -7.57
C MET A 317 7.06 13.60 -7.82
N LYS A 318 7.94 13.30 -6.85
CA LYS A 318 9.38 13.58 -6.92
C LYS A 318 10.21 12.30 -6.92
N GLU A 319 11.51 12.45 -7.17
CA GLU A 319 12.47 11.34 -7.14
C GLU A 319 12.48 10.61 -5.80
N ASP A 320 12.41 11.34 -4.68
CA ASP A 320 12.41 10.75 -3.33
C ASP A 320 11.22 9.82 -3.08
N HIS A 321 10.04 10.18 -3.59
CA HIS A 321 8.84 9.32 -3.50
C HIS A 321 9.04 8.01 -4.25
N ILE A 322 9.65 8.05 -5.44
CA ILE A 322 9.90 6.87 -6.26
C ILE A 322 10.93 5.95 -5.59
N LYS A 323 11.96 6.50 -4.93
CA LYS A 323 12.91 5.72 -4.13
C LYS A 323 12.23 4.97 -2.99
N VAL A 324 11.26 5.58 -2.31
CA VAL A 324 10.46 4.91 -1.27
C VAL A 324 9.69 3.71 -1.87
N ILE A 325 9.04 3.89 -3.02
CA ILE A 325 8.31 2.80 -3.70
C ILE A 325 9.26 1.65 -4.09
N ILE A 326 10.43 1.97 -4.64
CA ILE A 326 11.44 0.96 -4.99
C ILE A 326 11.92 0.21 -3.74
N SER A 327 12.15 0.91 -2.63
CA SER A 327 12.58 0.28 -1.36
C SER A 327 11.50 -0.66 -0.78
N LEU A 328 10.22 -0.34 -0.99
CA LEU A 328 9.12 -1.20 -0.57
C LEU A 328 9.08 -2.51 -1.36
N LEU A 329 9.38 -2.46 -2.66
CA LEU A 329 9.47 -3.65 -3.49
C LEU A 329 10.62 -4.57 -3.07
N GLU A 330 11.77 -3.98 -2.72
CA GLU A 330 12.91 -4.72 -2.19
C GLU A 330 12.54 -5.45 -0.89
N LYS A 331 11.81 -4.79 0.02
CA LYS A 331 11.43 -5.36 1.31
C LYS A 331 10.32 -6.41 1.24
N HIS A 332 9.32 -6.22 0.39
CA HIS A 332 8.08 -7.02 0.44
C HIS A 332 7.88 -7.97 -0.75
N GLY A 333 8.67 -7.86 -1.82
CA GLY A 333 8.60 -8.78 -2.97
C GLY A 333 7.23 -8.85 -3.66
N ARG A 334 6.33 -7.87 -3.43
CA ARG A 334 4.96 -7.83 -3.95
C ARG A 334 4.88 -7.39 -5.40
N ASP A 335 3.77 -7.73 -6.07
CA ASP A 335 3.49 -7.48 -7.50
C ASP A 335 3.70 -6.00 -7.88
N PRO A 336 4.83 -5.66 -8.54
CA PRO A 336 5.17 -4.27 -8.87
C PRO A 336 4.26 -3.68 -9.96
N LYS A 337 3.52 -4.54 -10.67
CA LYS A 337 2.83 -4.16 -11.92
C LYS A 337 1.74 -3.13 -11.69
N THR A 338 0.96 -3.26 -10.63
CA THR A 338 -0.19 -2.37 -10.39
C THR A 338 0.24 -0.94 -10.07
N TYR A 339 1.34 -0.76 -9.32
CA TYR A 339 1.76 0.57 -8.87
C TYR A 339 2.56 1.34 -9.92
N PHE A 340 3.53 0.69 -10.57
CA PHE A 340 4.35 1.40 -11.57
C PHE A 340 3.58 1.75 -12.83
N CYS A 341 2.60 0.94 -13.24
CA CYS A 341 1.77 1.28 -14.39
C CYS A 341 0.96 2.55 -14.15
N SER A 342 0.31 2.69 -12.99
CA SER A 342 -0.45 3.89 -12.61
C SER A 342 0.45 5.13 -12.45
N LEU A 343 1.71 4.96 -12.03
CA LEU A 343 2.69 6.06 -11.98
C LEU A 343 3.14 6.55 -13.37
N CYS A 344 3.16 5.66 -14.36
CA CYS A 344 3.62 5.99 -15.70
C CYS A 344 2.52 6.63 -16.57
N VAL A 345 1.26 6.32 -16.27
CA VAL A 345 0.08 6.73 -17.04
C VAL A 345 -1.04 7.16 -16.09
N GLY A 346 -1.39 8.44 -16.09
CA GLY A 346 -2.54 8.98 -15.38
C GLY A 346 -3.67 9.29 -16.36
N ASN A 347 -4.87 8.71 -16.17
CA ASN A 347 -6.03 8.93 -17.04
C ASN A 347 -5.73 8.80 -18.56
N GLY A 348 -4.88 7.84 -18.94
CA GLY A 348 -4.47 7.60 -20.33
C GLY A 348 -3.39 8.55 -20.86
N VAL A 349 -2.89 9.49 -20.05
CA VAL A 349 -1.81 10.42 -20.42
C VAL A 349 -0.49 9.98 -19.78
N ALA A 350 0.58 9.95 -20.58
CA ALA A 350 1.90 9.54 -20.12
C ALA A 350 2.59 10.65 -19.30
N VAL A 351 3.10 10.30 -18.10
CA VAL A 351 3.85 11.21 -17.23
C VAL A 351 5.36 10.96 -17.37
N ARG A 352 6.03 11.76 -18.21
CA ARG A 352 7.43 11.55 -18.60
C ARG A 352 8.44 11.66 -17.45
N SER A 353 8.24 12.60 -16.53
CA SER A 353 9.11 12.77 -15.36
C SER A 353 9.16 11.52 -14.49
N SER A 354 7.99 10.95 -14.18
CA SER A 354 7.87 9.69 -13.43
C SER A 354 8.51 8.52 -14.16
N GLN A 355 8.30 8.40 -15.47
CA GLN A 355 8.92 7.34 -16.29
C GLN A 355 10.45 7.40 -16.25
N ASN A 356 11.04 8.60 -16.38
CA ASN A 356 12.49 8.77 -16.34
C ASN A 356 13.04 8.42 -14.95
N ASN A 357 12.44 8.96 -13.89
CA ASN A 357 12.87 8.67 -12.52
C ASN A 357 12.78 7.17 -12.17
N ILE A 358 11.73 6.47 -12.64
CA ILE A 358 11.62 5.00 -12.49
C ILE A 358 12.75 4.32 -13.26
N CYS A 359 12.99 4.69 -14.52
CA CYS A 359 14.06 4.11 -15.33
C CYS A 359 15.44 4.30 -14.66
N ASP A 360 15.73 5.50 -14.19
CA ASP A 360 17.03 5.89 -13.62
C ASP A 360 17.30 5.23 -12.25
N ASN A 361 16.26 4.95 -11.47
CA ASN A 361 16.42 4.34 -10.14
C ASN A 361 16.22 2.81 -10.12
N LEU A 362 15.42 2.25 -11.03
CA LEU A 362 15.08 0.81 -11.04
C LEU A 362 15.99 -0.02 -11.94
N LEU A 363 16.35 0.48 -13.13
CA LEU A 363 17.06 -0.31 -14.14
C LEU A 363 18.56 -0.53 -13.85
N PRO A 364 19.31 0.44 -13.29
CA PRO A 364 20.76 0.26 -13.11
C PRO A 364 21.17 -0.82 -12.12
N SER A 365 20.39 -1.03 -11.05
CA SER A 365 20.74 -1.97 -9.98
C SER A 365 20.69 -3.44 -10.41
N ARG A 366 19.82 -3.78 -11.38
CA ARG A 366 19.59 -5.14 -11.91
C ARG A 366 19.35 -6.24 -10.85
N SER A 367 19.06 -5.86 -9.61
CA SER A 367 18.87 -6.77 -8.48
C SER A 367 17.40 -7.10 -8.22
N LEU A 368 16.50 -6.14 -8.52
CA LEU A 368 15.07 -6.24 -8.21
C LEU A 368 14.27 -6.94 -9.31
N LEU A 369 14.67 -6.75 -10.58
CA LEU A 369 13.95 -7.29 -11.74
C LEU A 369 14.60 -8.57 -12.24
N LEU A 370 13.77 -9.54 -12.64
CA LEU A 370 14.21 -10.77 -13.29
C LEU A 370 14.97 -10.43 -14.58
N GLN A 371 16.20 -10.93 -14.67
CA GLN A 371 17.06 -10.73 -15.83
C GLN A 371 16.98 -11.96 -16.75
N THR A 372 16.93 -11.73 -18.06
CA THR A 372 16.93 -12.79 -19.07
C THR A 372 18.13 -12.65 -19.99
N ARG A 373 18.69 -13.78 -20.39
CA ARG A 373 19.85 -13.84 -21.27
C ARG A 373 19.79 -15.10 -22.12
N LEU A 374 20.20 -15.00 -23.38
CA LEU A 374 20.40 -16.16 -24.24
C LEU A 374 21.66 -16.90 -23.82
N VAL A 375 21.55 -18.22 -23.63
CA VAL A 375 22.65 -19.11 -23.22
C VAL A 375 22.63 -20.35 -24.11
N ASP A 376 23.82 -20.82 -24.50
CA ASP A 376 23.96 -22.04 -25.28
C ASP A 376 23.70 -23.27 -24.43
N HIS A 377 23.17 -24.32 -25.05
CA HIS A 377 23.01 -25.62 -24.42
C HIS A 377 24.38 -26.30 -24.30
N VAL A 378 24.73 -26.72 -23.08
CA VAL A 378 25.98 -27.44 -22.78
C VAL A 378 25.67 -28.90 -22.48
N ALA A 379 26.42 -29.82 -23.11
CA ALA A 379 26.34 -31.25 -22.85
C ALA A 379 27.66 -31.75 -22.25
N SER A 380 27.58 -32.73 -21.36
CA SER A 380 28.76 -33.39 -20.76
C SER A 380 28.83 -34.85 -21.16
N MET A 381 30.01 -35.30 -21.56
CA MET A 381 30.32 -36.69 -21.88
C MET A 381 31.41 -37.21 -20.94
N HIS A 382 31.27 -38.46 -20.51
CA HIS A 382 32.30 -39.17 -19.75
C HIS A 382 32.37 -40.64 -20.20
N PRO A 383 33.55 -41.26 -20.21
CA PRO A 383 33.67 -42.71 -20.32
C PRO A 383 33.20 -43.40 -19.02
N ASN A 384 32.95 -44.70 -19.10
CA ASN A 384 32.55 -45.51 -17.96
C ASN A 384 33.77 -45.91 -17.09
N ILE A 385 34.48 -44.92 -16.54
CA ILE A 385 35.68 -45.10 -15.72
C ILE A 385 35.55 -44.29 -14.45
N PHE A 386 35.73 -44.94 -13.31
CA PHE A 386 35.63 -44.34 -11.98
C PHE A 386 36.89 -44.64 -11.17
N VAL A 387 37.45 -43.60 -10.57
CA VAL A 387 38.72 -43.61 -9.85
C VAL A 387 38.51 -43.03 -8.46
N GLY A 388 38.84 -43.76 -7.40
CA GLY A 388 38.67 -43.27 -6.04
C GLY A 388 39.74 -43.79 -5.09
N LYS A 389 39.86 -43.10 -3.97
CA LYS A 389 40.76 -43.48 -2.88
C LYS A 389 39.94 -44.22 -1.83
N VAL A 390 40.08 -45.55 -1.80
CA VAL A 390 39.45 -46.42 -0.80
C VAL A 390 40.54 -47.19 -0.08
N ASP A 391 40.48 -47.22 1.25
CA ASP A 391 41.44 -47.96 2.06
C ASP A 391 41.36 -49.46 1.76
N GLY A 392 42.52 -50.10 1.55
CA GLY A 392 42.60 -51.51 1.15
C GLY A 392 42.34 -51.80 -0.33
N SER A 393 42.07 -50.79 -1.17
CA SER A 393 41.88 -50.98 -2.62
C SER A 393 43.19 -51.14 -3.37
N ALA A 394 43.20 -52.06 -4.35
CA ALA A 394 44.30 -52.25 -5.31
C ALA A 394 44.26 -51.27 -6.50
N MET A 395 43.29 -50.35 -6.53
CA MET A 395 43.16 -49.37 -7.60
C MET A 395 44.34 -48.40 -7.60
N PHE A 396 44.93 -48.16 -8.78
CA PHE A 396 45.95 -47.14 -8.96
C PHE A 396 45.40 -45.76 -8.56
N ARG A 397 46.26 -44.95 -7.93
CA ARG A 397 45.88 -43.64 -7.39
C ARG A 397 46.30 -42.48 -8.28
N LYS A 398 47.04 -42.76 -9.36
CA LYS A 398 47.48 -41.78 -10.37
C LYS A 398 46.91 -42.16 -11.73
N TRP A 399 46.20 -41.23 -12.35
CA TRP A 399 45.54 -41.46 -13.62
C TRP A 399 45.80 -40.32 -14.59
N TYR A 400 45.80 -40.69 -15.87
CA TYR A 400 46.04 -39.77 -16.97
C TYR A 400 45.05 -40.04 -18.09
N PHE A 401 44.50 -38.98 -18.67
CA PHE A 401 43.80 -39.08 -19.93
C PHE A 401 44.11 -37.87 -20.82
N GLU A 402 44.01 -38.08 -22.13
CA GLU A 402 44.17 -37.05 -23.14
C GLU A 402 42.91 -36.94 -23.99
N ALA A 403 42.48 -35.71 -24.26
CA ALA A 403 41.43 -35.40 -25.21
C ALA A 403 42.00 -34.59 -26.38
N MET A 404 41.80 -35.08 -27.60
CA MET A 404 42.19 -34.38 -28.83
C MET A 404 40.98 -33.70 -29.48
N VAL A 405 41.14 -32.43 -29.86
CA VAL A 405 40.09 -31.66 -30.55
C VAL A 405 40.22 -31.82 -32.05
N ASP A 406 39.26 -32.50 -32.68
CA ASP A 406 39.28 -32.81 -34.11
C ASP A 406 38.66 -31.69 -34.97
N HIS A 407 37.62 -31.04 -34.46
CA HIS A 407 36.93 -29.97 -35.16
C HIS A 407 36.25 -29.01 -34.18
N CYS A 408 36.53 -27.73 -34.34
CA CYS A 408 35.85 -26.63 -33.65
C CYS A 408 35.36 -25.64 -34.72
N GLU A 409 34.05 -25.38 -34.75
CA GLU A 409 33.44 -24.42 -35.67
C GLU A 409 32.61 -23.41 -34.87
N MET A 410 32.99 -22.13 -34.93
CA MET A 410 32.20 -21.04 -34.37
C MET A 410 31.21 -20.54 -35.42
N LYS A 411 29.92 -20.82 -35.23
CA LYS A 411 28.85 -20.42 -36.17
C LYS A 411 27.84 -19.43 -35.59
N SER A 412 27.75 -19.31 -34.27
CA SER A 412 26.91 -18.33 -33.57
C SER A 412 27.75 -17.13 -33.10
N HIS A 413 27.06 -16.08 -32.66
CA HIS A 413 27.68 -14.92 -31.99
C HIS A 413 28.10 -15.24 -30.54
N LEU A 414 27.85 -16.46 -30.06
CA LEU A 414 28.21 -16.93 -28.73
C LEU A 414 29.52 -17.72 -28.79
N GLU A 415 30.38 -17.53 -27.79
CA GLU A 415 31.61 -18.29 -27.69
C GLU A 415 31.30 -19.77 -27.40
N PRO A 416 31.89 -20.71 -28.16
CA PRO A 416 31.64 -22.13 -27.94
C PRO A 416 32.19 -22.54 -26.57
N HIS A 417 31.36 -23.25 -25.80
CA HIS A 417 31.78 -23.79 -24.51
C HIS A 417 32.59 -25.06 -24.75
N PHE A 418 33.79 -25.12 -24.20
CA PHE A 418 34.58 -26.34 -24.10
C PHE A 418 35.35 -26.36 -22.79
N ARG A 419 35.21 -27.43 -22.01
CA ARG A 419 36.02 -27.69 -20.82
C ARG A 419 36.24 -29.18 -20.64
N VAL A 420 37.46 -29.55 -20.26
CA VAL A 420 37.85 -30.93 -19.96
C VAL A 420 38.45 -31.03 -18.56
N GLY A 421 38.18 -32.13 -17.87
CA GLY A 421 38.81 -32.40 -16.58
C GLY A 421 38.15 -33.54 -15.82
N TRP A 422 38.03 -33.38 -14.50
CA TRP A 422 37.55 -34.43 -13.61
C TRP A 422 36.32 -33.97 -12.84
N ALA A 423 35.34 -34.86 -12.69
CA ALA A 423 34.14 -34.64 -11.88
C ALA A 423 34.00 -35.73 -10.83
N ASN A 424 33.34 -35.39 -9.71
CA ASN A 424 33.12 -36.30 -8.60
C ASN A 424 31.66 -36.78 -8.55
N THR A 425 31.46 -38.08 -8.32
CA THR A 425 30.13 -38.72 -8.23
C THR A 425 29.25 -38.20 -7.09
N LYS A 426 29.82 -37.53 -6.08
CA LYS A 426 29.06 -37.01 -4.93
C LYS A 426 28.16 -35.82 -5.26
N GLY A 427 28.44 -35.05 -6.32
CA GLY A 427 27.69 -33.81 -6.52
C GLY A 427 27.77 -33.14 -7.89
N TYR A 428 28.57 -33.64 -8.84
CA TYR A 428 28.51 -33.12 -10.20
C TYR A 428 27.23 -33.60 -10.89
N VAL A 429 26.34 -32.67 -11.25
CA VAL A 429 25.11 -32.98 -11.98
C VAL A 429 24.95 -32.02 -13.17
N PRO A 430 25.24 -32.46 -14.41
CA PRO A 430 25.17 -31.63 -15.59
C PRO A 430 23.73 -31.55 -16.11
N TYR A 431 22.89 -30.74 -15.46
CA TYR A 431 21.55 -30.48 -15.97
C TYR A 431 21.60 -29.59 -17.23
N PRO A 432 20.94 -30.00 -18.33
CA PRO A 432 21.03 -29.29 -19.62
C PRO A 432 20.43 -27.89 -19.63
N ALA A 433 19.41 -27.63 -18.81
CA ALA A 433 18.64 -26.38 -18.81
C ALA A 433 18.79 -25.56 -17.52
N GLY A 434 19.00 -26.21 -16.37
CA GLY A 434 19.09 -25.57 -15.06
C GLY A 434 20.51 -25.57 -14.52
N GLY A 435 20.94 -24.50 -13.85
CA GLY A 435 22.30 -24.43 -13.35
C GLY A 435 22.59 -23.24 -12.46
N LEU A 436 23.79 -23.21 -11.87
CA LEU A 436 24.25 -22.05 -11.12
C LEU A 436 24.46 -20.87 -12.10
N LYS A 437 24.20 -19.65 -11.64
CA LYS A 437 24.30 -18.41 -12.44
C LYS A 437 23.26 -18.35 -13.58
N TRP A 438 23.70 -18.44 -14.83
CA TRP A 438 22.88 -18.22 -16.03
C TRP A 438 22.46 -19.54 -16.72
N GLY A 439 22.76 -20.70 -16.14
CA GLY A 439 22.45 -22.01 -16.71
C GLY A 439 23.55 -22.56 -17.64
N GLY A 440 23.31 -23.75 -18.21
CA GLY A 440 24.28 -24.44 -19.08
C GLY A 440 25.48 -25.03 -18.31
N ASN A 441 25.22 -25.74 -17.22
CA ASN A 441 26.28 -26.29 -16.34
C ASN A 441 27.22 -27.23 -17.10
N GLY A 442 28.48 -26.83 -17.22
CA GLY A 442 29.58 -27.64 -17.69
C GLY A 442 30.55 -28.03 -16.58
N VAL A 443 31.70 -28.58 -16.96
CA VAL A 443 32.76 -28.95 -16.01
C VAL A 443 33.34 -27.69 -15.35
N GLY A 444 33.47 -27.69 -14.03
CA GLY A 444 34.07 -26.59 -13.26
C GLY A 444 33.08 -25.50 -12.83
N ASP A 445 31.78 -25.65 -13.11
CA ASP A 445 30.74 -24.70 -12.66
C ASP A 445 30.29 -24.95 -11.21
N ASP A 446 30.44 -26.17 -10.71
CA ASP A 446 30.21 -26.52 -9.32
C ASP A 446 31.52 -26.81 -8.56
N ILE A 447 31.41 -27.07 -7.26
CA ILE A 447 32.54 -27.37 -6.38
C ILE A 447 33.04 -28.82 -6.47
N TYR A 448 32.31 -29.69 -7.19
CA TYR A 448 32.58 -31.12 -7.34
C TYR A 448 33.24 -31.46 -8.68
N SER A 449 33.49 -30.45 -9.52
CA SER A 449 34.12 -30.59 -10.82
C SER A 449 35.26 -29.59 -11.01
N TYR A 450 36.26 -30.05 -11.75
CA TYR A 450 37.51 -29.33 -11.97
C TYR A 450 37.81 -29.37 -13.46
N GLY A 451 37.72 -28.23 -14.12
CA GLY A 451 37.81 -28.12 -15.58
C GLY A 451 38.97 -27.24 -16.04
N PHE A 452 39.33 -27.41 -17.30
CA PHE A 452 40.27 -26.57 -18.03
C PHE A 452 39.76 -26.34 -19.46
N ASP A 453 39.82 -25.10 -19.93
CA ASP A 453 39.27 -24.68 -21.24
C ASP A 453 40.36 -24.31 -22.27
N GLY A 454 41.63 -24.56 -21.96
CA GLY A 454 42.77 -24.15 -22.79
C GLY A 454 43.48 -22.90 -22.29
N ALA A 455 42.84 -22.01 -21.55
CA ALA A 455 43.48 -20.79 -20.99
C ALA A 455 43.27 -20.62 -19.49
N CYS A 456 42.09 -20.97 -18.98
CA CYS A 456 41.64 -20.89 -17.61
C CYS A 456 41.45 -22.28 -16.99
N MET A 457 41.73 -22.36 -15.68
CA MET A 457 41.27 -23.44 -14.81
C MET A 457 39.95 -23.03 -14.13
N TRP A 458 38.95 -23.91 -14.17
CA TRP A 458 37.59 -23.67 -13.69
C TRP A 458 37.25 -24.57 -12.49
N ALA A 459 36.77 -23.94 -11.41
CA ALA A 459 36.20 -24.64 -10.25
C ALA A 459 35.21 -23.73 -9.52
N GLY A 460 34.05 -24.25 -9.10
CA GLY A 460 33.00 -23.49 -8.42
C GLY A 460 32.51 -22.26 -9.22
N GLY A 461 32.56 -22.35 -10.55
CA GLY A 461 32.21 -21.26 -11.45
C GLY A 461 33.22 -20.11 -11.49
N ARG A 462 34.43 -20.26 -10.95
CA ARG A 462 35.51 -19.26 -11.03
C ARG A 462 36.53 -19.64 -12.11
N CYS A 463 36.86 -18.71 -13.00
CA CYS A 463 37.90 -18.83 -14.04
C CYS A 463 39.23 -18.29 -13.49
N ASN A 464 40.27 -19.12 -13.41
CA ASN A 464 41.62 -18.69 -13.06
C ASN A 464 42.52 -18.79 -14.30
N LYS A 465 42.93 -17.65 -14.87
CA LYS A 465 43.76 -17.61 -16.08
C LYS A 465 45.16 -18.15 -15.78
N VAL A 466 45.55 -19.20 -16.48
CA VAL A 466 46.83 -19.90 -16.30
C VAL A 466 47.72 -19.88 -17.55
N ARG A 467 47.15 -19.54 -18.71
CA ARG A 467 47.89 -19.27 -19.95
C ARG A 467 47.52 -17.89 -20.49
N GLN A 468 48.51 -17.12 -20.93
CA GLN A 468 48.29 -15.84 -21.60
C GLN A 468 48.03 -16.12 -23.08
N ILE A 469 46.75 -16.28 -23.42
CA ILE A 469 46.25 -16.38 -24.79
C ILE A 469 45.29 -15.21 -24.95
N ASP A 470 45.47 -14.44 -26.03
CA ASP A 470 44.81 -13.15 -26.24
C ASP A 470 43.59 -13.25 -27.18
N SER A 471 43.33 -14.42 -27.78
CA SER A 471 42.15 -14.66 -28.63
C SER A 471 41.46 -15.99 -28.33
N SER A 472 40.13 -15.94 -28.29
CA SER A 472 39.21 -17.07 -28.22
C SER A 472 38.87 -17.54 -29.66
N PRO A 473 38.66 -18.85 -29.92
CA PRO A 473 38.69 -19.97 -28.97
C PRO A 473 40.12 -20.32 -28.51
N PHE A 474 40.28 -20.65 -27.23
CA PHE A 474 41.59 -20.93 -26.62
C PHE A 474 42.21 -22.27 -27.05
N ILE A 475 41.42 -23.13 -27.67
CA ILE A 475 41.82 -24.44 -28.16
C ILE A 475 41.53 -24.51 -29.64
N GLN A 476 42.53 -24.94 -30.39
CA GLN A 476 42.48 -25.06 -31.84
C GLN A 476 42.34 -26.51 -32.26
N LYS A 477 41.95 -26.70 -33.52
CA LYS A 477 41.93 -28.03 -34.13
C LYS A 477 43.34 -28.64 -34.08
N GLY A 478 43.42 -29.87 -33.58
CA GLY A 478 44.67 -30.63 -33.44
C GLY A 478 45.35 -30.51 -32.08
N ASP A 479 44.85 -29.64 -31.19
CA ASP A 479 45.36 -29.55 -29.83
C ASP A 479 45.01 -30.80 -29.01
N VAL A 480 45.97 -31.23 -28.20
CA VAL A 480 45.85 -32.37 -27.28
C VAL A 480 45.93 -31.86 -25.84
N ILE A 481 44.91 -32.15 -25.05
CA ILE A 481 44.82 -31.71 -23.65
C ILE A 481 44.94 -32.93 -22.75
N GLY A 482 46.04 -33.00 -22.00
CA GLY A 482 46.25 -34.04 -21.00
C GLY A 482 45.76 -33.61 -19.62
N CYS A 483 45.09 -34.51 -18.92
CA CYS A 483 44.51 -34.31 -17.60
C CYS A 483 45.07 -35.35 -16.65
N ILE A 484 45.78 -34.91 -15.63
CA ILE A 484 46.46 -35.76 -14.64
C ILE A 484 45.74 -35.62 -13.30
N LEU A 485 45.45 -36.76 -12.66
CA LEU A 485 44.89 -36.85 -11.31
C LEU A 485 45.83 -37.67 -10.42
N ASP A 486 46.21 -37.13 -9.26
CA ASP A 486 46.88 -37.84 -8.18
C ASP A 486 46.01 -37.79 -6.92
N LEU A 487 45.64 -38.95 -6.39
CA LEU A 487 44.85 -39.12 -5.17
C LEU A 487 45.72 -39.42 -3.93
N ASN A 488 47.02 -39.67 -4.09
CA ASN A 488 47.94 -39.78 -2.94
C ASN A 488 48.16 -38.42 -2.31
N VAL A 489 48.52 -37.46 -3.16
CA VAL A 489 48.55 -36.03 -2.84
C VAL A 489 47.44 -35.42 -3.70
N PRO A 490 46.28 -35.02 -3.13
CA PRO A 490 45.13 -34.51 -3.89
C PRO A 490 45.56 -33.37 -4.82
N LEU A 491 45.87 -33.71 -6.07
CA LEU A 491 46.51 -32.85 -7.05
C LEU A 491 45.95 -33.15 -8.45
N MET A 492 45.45 -32.13 -9.13
CA MET A 492 45.08 -32.21 -10.54
C MET A 492 45.87 -31.19 -11.35
N THR A 493 46.43 -31.64 -12.46
CA THR A 493 47.23 -30.79 -13.36
C THR A 493 46.90 -31.08 -14.81
N PHE A 494 47.11 -30.07 -15.66
CA PHE A 494 46.79 -30.14 -17.09
C PHE A 494 48.05 -29.96 -17.93
N THR A 495 48.04 -30.55 -19.12
CA THR A 495 49.05 -30.35 -20.17
C THR A 495 48.35 -29.94 -21.46
N VAL A 496 49.00 -29.13 -22.28
CA VAL A 496 48.54 -28.79 -23.64
C VAL A 496 49.68 -29.09 -24.59
N ASN A 497 49.43 -29.96 -25.57
CA ASN A 497 50.43 -30.44 -26.53
C ASN A 497 51.71 -30.94 -25.84
N GLY A 498 51.54 -31.68 -24.74
CA GLY A 498 52.62 -32.21 -23.91
C GLY A 498 53.28 -31.21 -22.95
N ILE A 499 52.97 -29.91 -23.05
CA ILE A 499 53.54 -28.87 -22.18
C ILE A 499 52.67 -28.69 -20.94
N ARG A 500 53.27 -28.80 -19.75
CA ARG A 500 52.57 -28.64 -18.47
C ARG A 500 52.07 -27.20 -18.28
N VAL A 501 50.80 -27.07 -17.92
CA VAL A 501 50.18 -25.79 -17.57
C VAL A 501 50.66 -25.33 -16.19
N LYS A 502 50.97 -24.02 -16.06
CA LYS A 502 51.41 -23.40 -14.80
C LYS A 502 50.23 -23.17 -13.86
N GLY A 503 49.60 -24.25 -13.39
CA GLY A 503 48.47 -24.24 -12.47
C GLY A 503 48.13 -25.66 -12.00
N ALA A 504 47.58 -25.78 -10.79
CA ALA A 504 47.15 -27.07 -10.24
C ALA A 504 46.02 -26.88 -9.24
N PHE A 505 45.05 -27.79 -9.24
CA PHE A 505 44.11 -27.91 -8.13
C PHE A 505 44.73 -28.75 -7.03
N ARG A 506 44.65 -28.29 -5.78
CA ARG A 506 45.23 -28.95 -4.61
C ARG A 506 44.20 -29.08 -3.50
N ASN A 507 44.36 -30.06 -2.61
CA ASN A 507 43.58 -30.21 -1.38
C ASN A 507 42.06 -30.32 -1.62
N PHE A 508 41.63 -30.94 -2.73
CA PHE A 508 40.22 -31.24 -2.96
C PHE A 508 39.76 -32.45 -2.14
N ASN A 509 38.44 -32.53 -1.90
CA ASN A 509 37.85 -33.68 -1.20
C ASN A 509 38.00 -34.96 -2.05
N THR A 510 38.59 -36.00 -1.48
CA THR A 510 38.80 -37.29 -2.13
C THR A 510 37.66 -38.28 -1.95
N ASP A 511 36.61 -37.92 -1.19
CA ASP A 511 35.48 -38.79 -1.00
C ASP A 511 34.71 -39.05 -2.30
N GLY A 512 34.15 -40.24 -2.44
CA GLY A 512 33.45 -40.65 -3.65
C GLY A 512 34.44 -41.09 -4.74
N MET A 513 33.99 -41.03 -5.99
CA MET A 513 34.78 -41.44 -7.15
C MET A 513 34.90 -40.28 -8.13
N PHE A 514 36.08 -40.11 -8.71
CA PHE A 514 36.34 -39.20 -9.82
C PHE A 514 36.21 -39.92 -11.16
N TYR A 515 35.70 -39.21 -12.15
CA TYR A 515 35.65 -39.69 -13.53
C TYR A 515 36.04 -38.57 -14.48
N PRO A 516 36.67 -38.90 -15.62
CA PRO A 516 37.05 -37.90 -16.61
C PRO A 516 35.79 -37.40 -17.32
N VAL A 517 35.68 -36.10 -17.56
CA VAL A 517 34.49 -35.49 -18.16
C VAL A 517 34.90 -34.37 -19.12
N ILE A 518 34.17 -34.28 -20.22
CA ILE A 518 34.30 -33.23 -21.23
C ILE A 518 32.92 -32.58 -21.38
N SER A 519 32.83 -31.27 -21.12
CA SER A 519 31.63 -30.48 -21.43
C SER A 519 31.85 -29.64 -22.68
N PHE A 520 30.86 -29.61 -23.56
CA PHE A 520 30.94 -28.89 -24.83
C PHE A 520 29.57 -28.35 -25.27
N SER A 521 29.57 -27.25 -26.02
CA SER A 521 28.39 -26.77 -26.74
C SER A 521 28.28 -27.37 -28.15
N ALA A 522 27.18 -27.11 -28.86
CA ALA A 522 26.90 -27.70 -30.16
C ALA A 522 28.04 -27.48 -31.19
N LYS A 523 28.24 -28.49 -32.06
CA LYS A 523 29.16 -28.51 -33.22
C LYS A 523 30.68 -28.59 -32.93
N LEU A 524 31.07 -29.00 -31.73
CA LEU A 524 32.42 -29.54 -31.47
C LEU A 524 32.49 -31.03 -31.84
N ARG A 525 33.58 -31.47 -32.49
CA ARG A 525 33.88 -32.90 -32.69
C ARG A 525 35.23 -33.24 -32.05
N PHE A 526 35.27 -34.41 -31.42
CA PHE A 526 36.46 -34.96 -30.77
C PHE A 526 36.80 -36.29 -31.42
N GLY A 527 38.08 -36.55 -31.67
CA GLY A 527 38.54 -37.74 -32.38
C GLY A 527 38.84 -38.89 -31.47
N ASN A 528 39.79 -38.68 -30.54
CA ASN A 528 40.37 -39.73 -29.71
C ASN A 528 40.43 -39.29 -28.24
N LEU A 529 39.94 -40.17 -27.35
CA LEU A 529 40.13 -40.10 -25.90
C LEU A 529 41.09 -41.22 -25.50
N PHE A 530 42.31 -40.88 -25.10
CA PHE A 530 43.30 -41.84 -24.63
C PHE A 530 43.32 -41.85 -23.10
N ILE A 531 43.32 -43.03 -22.48
CA ILE A 531 43.29 -43.16 -21.02
C ILE A 531 44.35 -44.16 -20.59
N ALA A 532 45.21 -43.75 -19.66
CA ALA A 532 46.32 -44.54 -19.16
C ALA A 532 46.41 -44.48 -17.63
N GLN A 533 46.88 -45.58 -17.05
CA GLN A 533 47.27 -45.65 -15.65
C GLN A 533 48.73 -45.20 -15.53
N LEU A 534 49.02 -44.29 -14.60
CA LEU A 534 50.38 -43.87 -14.31
C LEU A 534 50.92 -44.73 -13.16
N CYS A 535 52.02 -45.43 -13.41
CA CYS A 535 52.73 -46.20 -12.38
C CYS A 535 53.43 -45.30 -11.35
#